data_AF-A0A412Q1U4-F1
#
_entry.id   AF-A0A412Q1U4-F1
#
_cell.length_a   1.000
_cell.length_b   1.000
_cell.length_c   1.000
_cell.angle_alpha   90.00
_cell.angle_beta   90.00
_cell.angle_gamma   90.00
#
_symmetry.space_group_name_H-M   'P 1'
#
loop_
_entity.id
_entity.type
_entity.pdbx_description
1 polymer ?
#
loop_
_entity_poly.entity_id
_entity_poly.type
_entity_poly.pdbx_seq_one_letter_code
_entity_poly.pdbx_strand_id
1 'polypeptide(L)'
;MIRYEIKKIFSKSISKVSLVMLLFSLLISCYFAITNVSFLDEQGKSHTGIAAAKSLREEKQKWEGVLDEAALQAVMDEYKKISEEYPIRPGDDSANLLHDSKVQGFSEIKDMINMGFCEFRDFNYYRIDSLSKEEVGQIYENRGKSLEKWLNSEDADDLFDENEKAFLIEQYSEMKVPLYYEDYDGWKSALSYAQTIIMLIMLVSAFLVSGIFSNEFSWKSDSIFFSTKYGRDRGTRAKIMAGFIVISAIYFIVISLYSIVVLGCLGSQGGNVMIQTGFWHWKSFYNITYMQLYLLTVIAGYIGTVFCLFLSMIVSAKTHTAVVAVTIPFAILFLPQFVSNFDCLSGILGVFPDRLLQINEIINTFDLYHIGGKIVGSIPIMLVIYPILSVLMVPLMYHVYHKTEIK
;
A
#
# COMPACT_ATOMS: atom_id res chain seq x y z
N MET A 1 32.27 13.12 12.27
CA MET A 1 31.18 12.87 13.24
C MET A 1 30.12 11.93 12.68
N ILE A 2 29.47 12.24 11.56
CA ILE A 2 28.41 11.38 10.97
C ILE A 2 28.88 9.92 10.75
N ARG A 3 30.04 9.71 10.11
CA ARG A 3 30.63 8.36 9.91
C ARG A 3 30.81 7.58 11.21
N TYR A 4 31.14 8.27 12.32
CA TYR A 4 31.31 7.63 13.63
C TYR A 4 29.96 7.21 14.21
N GLU A 5 28.95 8.07 14.13
CA GLU A 5 27.58 7.73 14.55
C GLU A 5 26.99 6.57 13.74
N ILE A 6 27.21 6.56 12.42
CA ILE A 6 26.84 5.43 11.55
C ILE A 6 27.55 4.15 12.02
N LYS A 7 28.87 4.21 12.27
CA LYS A 7 29.62 3.05 12.78
C LYS A 7 29.07 2.56 14.12
N LYS A 8 28.66 3.47 15.01
CA LYS A 8 28.07 3.15 16.32
C LYS A 8 26.70 2.45 16.20
N ILE A 9 25.90 2.77 15.18
CA ILE A 9 24.66 2.06 14.89
C ILE A 9 24.98 0.60 14.50
N PHE A 10 25.86 0.39 13.52
CA PHE A 10 26.15 -0.96 13.00
C PHE A 10 27.09 -1.81 13.87
N SER A 11 27.80 -1.21 14.84
CA SER A 11 28.71 -1.96 15.71
C SER A 11 27.98 -2.84 16.73
N LYS A 12 26.70 -2.57 17.01
CA LYS A 12 25.91 -3.30 18.01
C LYS A 12 25.52 -4.68 17.47
N SER A 13 25.70 -5.73 18.26
CA SER A 13 25.27 -7.09 17.89
C SER A 13 23.79 -7.15 17.56
N ILE A 14 22.97 -6.42 18.33
CA ILE A 14 21.52 -6.39 18.13
C ILE A 14 21.13 -5.72 16.80
N SER A 15 21.84 -4.67 16.38
CA SER A 15 21.62 -4.04 15.07
C SER A 15 21.94 -4.99 13.91
N LYS A 16 22.98 -5.82 14.05
CA LYS A 16 23.29 -6.87 13.06
C LYS A 16 22.18 -7.92 13.00
N VAL A 17 21.68 -8.36 14.15
CA VAL A 17 20.56 -9.32 14.22
C VAL A 17 19.31 -8.75 13.58
N SER A 18 18.95 -7.49 13.85
CA SER A 18 17.77 -6.84 13.23
C SER A 18 17.88 -6.75 11.71
N LEU A 19 19.07 -6.51 11.16
CA LEU A 19 19.30 -6.47 9.71
C LEU A 19 19.22 -7.86 9.08
N VAL A 20 19.74 -8.90 9.74
CA VAL A 20 19.59 -10.29 9.30
C VAL A 20 18.12 -10.70 9.31
N MET A 21 17.38 -10.30 10.34
CA MET A 21 15.94 -10.53 10.42
C MET A 21 15.20 -9.81 9.28
N LEU A 22 15.54 -8.55 8.99
CA LEU A 22 14.97 -7.80 7.88
C LEU A 22 15.25 -8.47 6.53
N LEU A 23 16.48 -8.99 6.33
CA LEU A 23 16.84 -9.73 5.13
C LEU A 23 16.03 -11.03 5.00
N PHE A 24 15.87 -11.77 6.09
CA PHE A 24 15.06 -12.99 6.08
C PHE A 24 13.59 -12.70 5.79
N SER A 25 13.03 -11.65 6.39
CA SER A 25 11.69 -11.17 6.08
C SER A 25 11.54 -10.74 4.62
N LEU A 26 12.54 -10.04 4.06
CA LEU A 26 12.57 -9.69 2.64
C LEU A 26 12.47 -10.95 1.76
N LEU A 27 13.28 -11.97 2.04
CA LEU A 27 13.26 -13.23 1.28
C LEU A 27 11.90 -13.94 1.40
N ILE A 28 11.31 -13.96 2.60
CA ILE A 28 9.98 -14.53 2.83
C ILE A 28 8.90 -13.76 2.06
N SER A 29 8.90 -12.43 2.10
CA SER A 29 7.92 -11.63 1.37
C SER A 29 8.09 -11.76 -0.14
N CYS A 30 9.32 -11.86 -0.65
CA CYS A 30 9.56 -12.16 -2.06
C CYS A 30 9.03 -13.55 -2.43
N TYR A 31 9.28 -14.56 -1.59
CA TYR A 31 8.76 -15.91 -1.79
C TYR A 31 7.22 -15.89 -1.87
N PHE A 32 6.56 -15.29 -0.88
CA PHE A 32 5.10 -15.19 -0.87
C PHE A 32 4.55 -14.41 -2.06
N ALA A 33 5.16 -13.27 -2.42
CA ALA A 33 4.74 -12.51 -3.60
C ALA A 33 4.83 -13.35 -4.87
N ILE A 34 5.92 -14.12 -5.04
CA ILE A 34 6.10 -14.96 -6.23
C ILE A 34 5.12 -16.14 -6.23
N THR A 35 4.88 -16.79 -5.08
CA THR A 35 3.96 -17.94 -4.99
C THR A 35 2.48 -17.55 -4.91
N ASN A 36 2.16 -16.27 -4.69
CA ASN A 36 0.79 -15.77 -4.68
C ASN A 36 0.15 -15.78 -6.08
N VAL A 37 0.97 -15.85 -7.14
CA VAL A 37 0.48 -16.06 -8.50
C VAL A 37 0.37 -17.55 -8.75
N SER A 38 -0.85 -17.99 -9.09
CA SER A 38 -1.17 -19.38 -9.41
C SER A 38 -1.76 -19.52 -10.81
N PHE A 39 -1.41 -20.60 -11.49
CA PHE A 39 -1.95 -21.01 -12.77
C PHE A 39 -2.62 -22.37 -12.63
N LEU A 40 -3.83 -22.52 -13.17
CA LEU A 40 -4.52 -23.80 -13.21
C LEU A 40 -4.21 -24.49 -14.54
N ASP A 41 -3.72 -25.73 -14.51
CA ASP A 41 -3.49 -26.49 -15.74
C ASP A 41 -4.77 -27.03 -16.38
N GLU A 42 -4.64 -27.74 -17.51
CA GLU A 42 -5.76 -28.34 -18.22
C GLU A 42 -6.53 -29.39 -17.40
N GLN A 43 -6.00 -29.86 -16.27
CA GLN A 43 -6.65 -30.78 -15.35
C GLN A 43 -7.23 -30.07 -14.12
N GLY A 44 -7.16 -28.73 -14.05
CA GLY A 44 -7.61 -27.94 -12.90
C GLY A 44 -6.64 -27.99 -11.71
N LYS A 45 -5.40 -28.45 -11.90
CA LYS A 45 -4.39 -28.48 -10.84
C LYS A 45 -3.65 -27.15 -10.79
N SER A 46 -3.54 -26.60 -9.58
CA SER A 46 -2.84 -25.35 -9.33
C SER A 46 -1.32 -25.52 -9.30
N HIS A 47 -0.62 -24.67 -10.04
CA HIS A 47 0.82 -24.49 -10.03
C HIS A 47 1.13 -23.06 -9.59
N THR A 48 2.21 -22.86 -8.84
CA THR A 48 2.59 -21.53 -8.32
C THR A 48 4.02 -21.17 -8.67
N GLY A 49 4.33 -19.88 -8.57
CA GLY A 49 5.67 -19.35 -8.78
C GLY A 49 5.94 -18.91 -10.21
N ILE A 50 7.22 -18.78 -10.57
CA ILE A 50 7.66 -18.09 -11.80
C ILE A 50 7.11 -18.73 -13.08
N ALA A 51 7.13 -20.07 -13.16
CA ALA A 51 6.63 -20.78 -14.34
C ALA A 51 5.11 -20.61 -14.48
N ALA A 52 4.37 -20.71 -13.37
CA ALA A 52 2.93 -20.48 -13.35
C ALA A 52 2.57 -19.04 -13.75
N ALA A 53 3.30 -18.04 -13.23
CA ALA A 53 3.11 -16.65 -13.60
C ALA A 53 3.35 -16.40 -15.10
N LYS A 54 4.34 -17.10 -15.70
CA LYS A 54 4.57 -17.03 -17.13
C LYS A 54 3.40 -17.64 -17.93
N SER A 55 2.94 -18.84 -17.56
CA SER A 55 1.79 -19.49 -18.21
C SER A 55 0.51 -18.66 -18.09
N LEU A 56 0.25 -18.09 -16.92
CA LEU A 56 -0.91 -17.22 -16.71
C LEU A 56 -0.82 -15.95 -17.56
N ARG A 57 0.37 -15.34 -17.66
CA ARG A 57 0.58 -14.19 -18.55
C ARG A 57 0.27 -14.53 -20.00
N GLU A 58 0.74 -15.68 -20.49
CA GLU A 58 0.49 -16.11 -21.87
C GLU A 58 -1.01 -16.26 -22.16
N GLU A 59 -1.80 -16.72 -21.19
CA GLU A 59 -3.26 -16.76 -21.30
C GLU A 59 -3.90 -15.35 -21.26
N LYS A 60 -3.42 -14.47 -20.37
CA LYS A 60 -3.94 -13.10 -20.22
C LYS A 60 -3.63 -12.20 -21.41
N GLN A 61 -2.47 -12.37 -22.04
CA GLN A 61 -2.05 -11.60 -23.21
C GLN A 61 -2.98 -11.81 -24.42
N LYS A 62 -3.71 -12.92 -24.49
CA LYS A 62 -4.71 -13.15 -25.55
C LYS A 62 -5.87 -12.16 -25.48
N TRP A 63 -6.07 -11.53 -24.33
CA TRP A 63 -7.15 -10.58 -24.05
C TRP A 63 -6.65 -9.14 -23.88
N GLU A 64 -5.37 -8.89 -24.16
CA GLU A 64 -4.78 -7.56 -24.12
C GLU A 64 -5.45 -6.64 -25.15
N GLY A 65 -5.78 -5.42 -24.74
CA GLY A 65 -6.38 -4.45 -25.64
C GLY A 65 -7.26 -3.44 -24.94
N VAL A 66 -7.91 -2.62 -25.77
CA VAL A 66 -8.90 -1.65 -25.31
C VAL A 66 -10.19 -2.41 -24.96
N LEU A 67 -10.70 -2.21 -23.75
CA LEU A 67 -11.94 -2.80 -23.25
C LEU A 67 -13.15 -2.00 -23.72
N ASP A 68 -13.33 -1.92 -25.04
CA ASP A 68 -14.53 -1.38 -25.67
C ASP A 68 -15.68 -2.41 -25.67
N GLU A 69 -16.85 -2.01 -26.19
CA GLU A 69 -18.02 -2.88 -26.24
C GLU A 69 -17.74 -4.21 -26.96
N ALA A 70 -16.99 -4.19 -28.06
CA ALA A 70 -16.67 -5.39 -28.83
C ALA A 70 -15.77 -6.35 -28.04
N ALA A 71 -14.75 -5.83 -27.36
CA ALA A 71 -13.87 -6.62 -26.50
C ALA A 71 -14.64 -7.25 -25.33
N LEU A 72 -15.54 -6.50 -24.69
CA LEU A 72 -16.37 -7.00 -23.58
C LEU A 72 -17.37 -8.07 -24.05
N GLN A 73 -17.98 -7.89 -25.23
CA GLN A 73 -18.84 -8.89 -25.85
C GLN A 73 -18.06 -10.18 -26.19
N ALA A 74 -16.82 -10.06 -26.69
CA ALA A 74 -15.97 -11.21 -26.97
C ALA A 74 -15.65 -12.02 -25.70
N VAL A 75 -15.40 -11.34 -24.57
CA VAL A 75 -15.21 -12.00 -23.26
C VAL A 75 -16.48 -12.74 -22.83
N MET A 76 -17.65 -12.10 -22.96
CA MET A 76 -18.93 -12.75 -22.64
C MET A 76 -19.20 -13.98 -23.51
N ASP A 77 -18.86 -13.92 -24.80
CA ASP A 77 -19.07 -15.03 -25.73
C ASP A 77 -18.18 -16.23 -25.41
N GLU A 78 -16.89 -16.00 -25.16
CA GLU A 78 -15.99 -17.08 -24.79
C GLU A 78 -16.35 -17.64 -23.41
N TYR A 79 -16.75 -16.79 -22.46
CA TYR A 79 -17.24 -17.24 -21.15
C TYR A 79 -18.49 -18.12 -21.26
N LYS A 80 -19.48 -17.74 -22.08
CA LYS A 80 -20.70 -18.54 -22.29
C LYS A 80 -20.38 -19.89 -22.91
N LYS A 81 -19.54 -19.91 -23.94
CA LYS A 81 -19.04 -21.14 -24.58
C LYS A 81 -18.32 -22.05 -23.58
N ILE A 82 -17.42 -21.50 -22.76
CA ILE A 82 -16.72 -22.27 -21.71
C ILE A 82 -17.70 -22.79 -20.66
N SER A 83 -18.71 -22.00 -20.28
CA SER A 83 -19.72 -22.40 -19.30
C SER A 83 -20.64 -23.50 -19.81
N GLU A 84 -20.88 -23.58 -21.12
CA GLU A 84 -21.60 -24.68 -21.76
C GLU A 84 -20.78 -25.98 -21.82
N GLU A 85 -19.49 -25.88 -22.15
CA GLU A 85 -18.58 -27.04 -22.27
C GLU A 85 -18.13 -27.57 -20.89
N TYR A 86 -17.83 -26.66 -19.97
CA TYR A 86 -17.35 -26.92 -18.61
C TYR A 86 -18.27 -26.22 -17.59
N PRO A 87 -19.49 -26.74 -17.36
CA PRO A 87 -20.44 -26.11 -16.45
C PRO A 87 -19.97 -26.16 -15.00
N ILE A 88 -20.19 -25.06 -14.28
CA ILE A 88 -19.95 -24.97 -12.84
C ILE A 88 -20.95 -25.88 -12.12
N ARG A 89 -20.45 -26.69 -11.19
CA ARG A 89 -21.23 -27.67 -10.42
C ARG A 89 -21.05 -27.41 -8.92
N PRO A 90 -22.08 -26.90 -8.24
CA PRO A 90 -22.02 -26.68 -6.79
C PRO A 90 -21.66 -27.98 -6.06
N GLY A 91 -20.58 -27.97 -5.28
CA GLY A 91 -20.08 -29.13 -4.52
C GLY A 91 -19.11 -30.05 -5.27
N ASP A 92 -18.78 -29.76 -6.53
CA ASP A 92 -17.75 -30.47 -7.30
C ASP A 92 -16.55 -29.55 -7.58
N ASP A 93 -15.63 -29.49 -6.62
CA ASP A 93 -14.45 -28.63 -6.69
C ASP A 93 -13.57 -28.94 -7.90
N SER A 94 -13.53 -30.20 -8.35
CA SER A 94 -12.71 -30.59 -9.50
C SER A 94 -13.29 -30.05 -10.80
N ALA A 95 -14.62 -30.12 -10.98
CA ALA A 95 -15.29 -29.51 -12.12
C ALA A 95 -15.15 -27.97 -12.12
N ASN A 96 -15.25 -27.34 -10.95
CA ASN A 96 -15.14 -25.88 -10.83
C ASN A 96 -13.71 -25.39 -11.10
N LEU A 97 -12.68 -26.09 -10.61
CA LEU A 97 -11.28 -25.78 -10.92
C LEU A 97 -10.96 -25.98 -12.42
N LEU A 98 -11.60 -26.96 -13.06
CA LEU A 98 -11.47 -27.15 -14.50
C LEU A 98 -12.12 -26.01 -15.29
N HIS A 99 -13.30 -25.52 -14.86
CA HIS A 99 -13.92 -24.33 -15.42
C HIS A 99 -13.00 -23.10 -15.25
N ASP A 100 -12.50 -22.87 -14.02
CA ASP A 100 -11.62 -21.74 -13.72
C ASP A 100 -10.32 -21.78 -14.54
N SER A 101 -9.78 -22.97 -14.84
CA SER A 101 -8.60 -23.10 -15.70
C SER A 101 -8.83 -22.66 -17.13
N LYS A 102 -10.08 -22.72 -17.63
CA LYS A 102 -10.45 -22.20 -18.95
C LYS A 102 -10.74 -20.69 -18.93
N VAL A 103 -11.18 -20.15 -17.79
CA VAL A 103 -11.56 -18.74 -17.63
C VAL A 103 -10.41 -17.84 -17.20
N GLN A 104 -9.36 -18.38 -16.57
CA GLN A 104 -8.27 -17.62 -15.94
C GLN A 104 -7.57 -16.56 -16.83
N GLY A 105 -7.61 -16.70 -18.17
CA GLY A 105 -7.03 -15.73 -19.09
C GLY A 105 -7.78 -14.39 -19.16
N PHE A 106 -9.06 -14.37 -18.81
CA PHE A 106 -9.91 -13.16 -18.84
C PHE A 106 -10.67 -12.95 -17.53
N SER A 107 -10.25 -13.61 -16.44
CA SER A 107 -10.96 -13.58 -15.16
C SER A 107 -11.06 -12.16 -14.59
N GLU A 108 -10.01 -11.33 -14.73
CA GLU A 108 -10.08 -9.93 -14.30
C GLU A 108 -11.12 -9.12 -15.08
N ILE A 109 -11.23 -9.33 -16.39
CA ILE A 109 -12.24 -8.65 -17.22
C ILE A 109 -13.63 -9.16 -16.87
N LYS A 110 -13.79 -10.47 -16.62
CA LYS A 110 -15.03 -11.07 -16.12
C LYS A 110 -15.46 -10.43 -14.79
N ASP A 111 -14.53 -10.32 -13.85
CA ASP A 111 -14.79 -9.71 -12.54
C ASP A 111 -15.15 -8.23 -12.69
N MET A 112 -14.49 -7.51 -13.61
CA MET A 112 -14.83 -6.13 -13.96
C MET A 112 -16.26 -6.01 -14.48
N ILE A 113 -16.66 -6.88 -15.42
CA ILE A 113 -18.04 -6.95 -15.91
C ILE A 113 -18.99 -7.21 -14.74
N ASN A 114 -18.73 -8.22 -13.92
CA ASN A 114 -19.59 -8.52 -12.77
C ASN A 114 -19.76 -7.31 -11.84
N MET A 115 -18.67 -6.62 -11.49
CA MET A 115 -18.72 -5.43 -10.65
C MET A 115 -19.48 -4.26 -11.28
N GLY A 116 -19.35 -4.07 -12.59
CA GLY A 116 -20.04 -2.99 -13.31
C GLY A 116 -21.56 -3.16 -13.37
N PHE A 117 -22.08 -4.36 -13.16
CA PHE A 117 -23.52 -4.66 -13.18
C PHE A 117 -24.10 -5.10 -11.82
N CYS A 118 -23.32 -5.00 -10.75
CA CYS A 118 -23.77 -5.18 -9.37
C CYS A 118 -24.14 -3.84 -8.72
N GLU A 119 -24.90 -3.89 -7.63
CA GLU A 119 -25.12 -2.72 -6.77
C GLU A 119 -23.80 -2.29 -6.10
N PHE A 120 -23.68 -1.01 -5.74
CA PHE A 120 -22.40 -0.44 -5.31
C PHE A 120 -21.77 -1.13 -4.10
N ARG A 121 -22.56 -1.69 -3.17
CA ARG A 121 -22.07 -2.42 -1.98
C ARG A 121 -22.22 -3.94 -2.08
N ASP A 122 -22.66 -4.45 -3.21
CA ASP A 122 -22.89 -5.88 -3.45
C ASP A 122 -21.84 -6.44 -4.43
N PHE A 123 -21.71 -7.77 -4.47
CA PHE A 123 -20.95 -8.46 -5.48
C PHE A 123 -21.52 -9.86 -5.76
N ASN A 124 -21.80 -10.12 -7.03
CA ASN A 124 -22.24 -11.43 -7.52
C ASN A 124 -21.27 -11.96 -8.59
N TYR A 125 -20.59 -13.07 -8.25
CA TYR A 125 -19.62 -13.76 -9.11
C TYR A 125 -20.20 -14.26 -10.45
N TYR A 126 -21.53 -14.40 -10.53
CA TYR A 126 -22.26 -14.95 -11.67
C TYR A 126 -23.15 -13.91 -12.35
N ARG A 127 -22.95 -12.61 -12.07
CA ARG A 127 -23.79 -11.55 -12.66
C ARG A 127 -23.76 -11.61 -14.20
N ILE A 128 -22.60 -11.90 -14.78
CA ILE A 128 -22.37 -12.06 -16.22
C ILE A 128 -23.29 -13.08 -16.89
N ASP A 129 -23.73 -14.13 -16.18
CA ASP A 129 -24.63 -15.18 -16.72
C ASP A 129 -26.00 -14.62 -17.12
N SER A 130 -26.41 -13.55 -16.46
CA SER A 130 -27.72 -12.90 -16.64
C SER A 130 -27.71 -11.70 -17.57
N LEU A 131 -26.54 -11.34 -18.14
CA LEU A 131 -26.38 -10.17 -19.00
C LEU A 131 -26.60 -10.52 -20.48
N SER A 132 -27.29 -9.61 -21.19
CA SER A 132 -27.33 -9.58 -22.65
C SER A 132 -26.05 -8.96 -23.22
N LYS A 133 -25.78 -9.19 -24.51
CA LYS A 133 -24.57 -8.66 -25.17
C LYS A 133 -24.64 -7.14 -25.33
N GLU A 134 -25.84 -6.63 -25.54
CA GLU A 134 -26.12 -5.23 -25.78
C GLU A 134 -25.97 -4.41 -24.49
N GLU A 135 -26.20 -5.02 -23.32
CA GLU A 135 -26.06 -4.34 -22.03
C GLU A 135 -24.60 -4.10 -21.65
N VAL A 136 -23.65 -4.98 -22.04
CA VAL A 136 -22.27 -4.95 -21.53
C VAL A 136 -21.51 -3.66 -21.86
N GLY A 137 -21.85 -3.00 -22.97
CA GLY A 137 -21.28 -1.71 -23.36
C GLY A 137 -21.54 -0.59 -22.34
N GLN A 138 -22.55 -0.74 -21.48
CA GLN A 138 -22.90 0.23 -20.45
C GLN A 138 -22.06 0.13 -19.17
N ILE A 139 -21.06 -0.77 -19.12
CA ILE A 139 -20.26 -1.02 -17.90
C ILE A 139 -19.70 0.26 -17.26
N TYR A 140 -19.17 1.18 -18.07
CA TYR A 140 -18.56 2.43 -17.60
C TYR A 140 -19.61 3.43 -17.10
N GLU A 141 -20.76 3.49 -17.78
CA GLU A 141 -21.88 4.32 -17.36
C GLU A 141 -22.48 3.80 -16.05
N ASN A 142 -22.61 2.48 -15.92
CA ASN A 142 -23.13 1.82 -14.73
C ASN A 142 -22.21 1.99 -13.52
N ARG A 143 -20.90 2.15 -13.71
CA ARG A 143 -19.98 2.51 -12.63
C ARG A 143 -20.36 3.84 -11.98
N GLY A 144 -20.68 4.86 -12.79
CA GLY A 144 -21.13 6.16 -12.29
C GLY A 144 -22.52 6.09 -11.67
N LYS A 145 -23.48 5.46 -12.37
CA LYS A 145 -24.86 5.31 -11.91
C LYS A 145 -24.98 4.53 -10.59
N SER A 146 -24.17 3.47 -10.42
CA SER A 146 -24.18 2.68 -9.18
C SER A 146 -23.68 3.51 -7.99
N LEU A 147 -22.63 4.32 -8.17
CA LEU A 147 -22.18 5.26 -7.16
C LEU A 147 -23.27 6.29 -6.84
N GLU A 148 -23.84 6.95 -7.85
CA GLU A 148 -24.88 7.97 -7.67
C GLU A 148 -26.10 7.41 -6.95
N LYS A 149 -26.55 6.21 -7.33
CA LYS A 149 -27.65 5.51 -6.67
C LYS A 149 -27.34 5.24 -5.20
N TRP A 150 -26.13 4.81 -4.88
CA TRP A 150 -25.71 4.54 -3.51
C TRP A 150 -25.56 5.81 -2.66
N LEU A 151 -24.99 6.89 -3.21
CA LEU A 151 -24.86 8.17 -2.50
C LEU A 151 -26.22 8.80 -2.16
N ASN A 152 -27.28 8.38 -2.84
CA ASN A 152 -28.66 8.83 -2.63
C ASN A 152 -29.54 7.76 -1.93
N SER A 153 -28.96 6.67 -1.41
CA SER A 153 -29.68 5.68 -0.64
C SER A 153 -29.59 5.94 0.86
N GLU A 154 -30.53 5.38 1.62
CA GLU A 154 -30.54 5.45 3.10
C GLU A 154 -29.24 4.92 3.73
N ASP A 155 -28.50 4.04 3.04
CA ASP A 155 -27.22 3.49 3.51
C ASP A 155 -26.07 4.51 3.50
N ALA A 156 -26.21 5.60 2.76
CA ALA A 156 -25.22 6.67 2.66
C ALA A 156 -25.71 7.99 3.28
N ASP A 157 -26.93 8.00 3.82
CA ASP A 157 -27.43 9.14 4.58
C ASP A 157 -26.48 9.45 5.74
N ASP A 158 -26.18 10.73 5.93
CA ASP A 158 -25.23 11.27 6.91
C ASP A 158 -23.75 10.85 6.75
N LEU A 159 -23.37 10.05 5.73
CA LEU A 159 -21.96 9.70 5.47
C LEU A 159 -21.21 10.79 4.70
N PHE A 160 -21.89 11.46 3.77
CA PHE A 160 -21.31 12.49 2.90
C PHE A 160 -22.26 13.68 2.77
N ASP A 161 -21.69 14.89 2.79
CA ASP A 161 -22.44 16.08 2.44
C ASP A 161 -22.64 16.23 0.92
N GLU A 162 -23.51 17.14 0.50
CA GLU A 162 -23.85 17.34 -0.92
C GLU A 162 -22.64 17.76 -1.77
N ASN A 163 -21.65 18.46 -1.20
CA ASN A 163 -20.43 18.82 -1.91
C ASN A 163 -19.52 17.59 -2.06
N GLU A 164 -19.42 16.74 -1.05
CA GLU A 164 -18.64 15.48 -1.07
C GLU A 164 -19.22 14.49 -2.08
N LYS A 165 -20.55 14.37 -2.12
CA LYS A 165 -21.25 13.58 -3.15
C LYS A 165 -20.93 14.11 -4.55
N ALA A 166 -21.05 15.41 -4.77
CA ALA A 166 -20.74 16.04 -6.06
C ALA A 166 -19.28 15.81 -6.47
N PHE A 167 -18.35 15.94 -5.52
CA PHE A 167 -16.92 15.66 -5.75
C PHE A 167 -16.68 14.21 -6.19
N LEU A 168 -17.27 13.22 -5.51
CA LEU A 168 -17.10 11.81 -5.88
C LEU A 168 -17.66 11.51 -7.27
N ILE A 169 -18.82 12.06 -7.61
CA ILE A 169 -19.45 11.93 -8.93
C ILE A 169 -18.55 12.55 -10.01
N GLU A 170 -18.01 13.75 -9.77
CA GLU A 170 -17.06 14.41 -10.67
C GLU A 170 -15.82 13.54 -10.90
N GLN A 171 -15.19 13.03 -9.84
CA GLN A 171 -14.00 12.16 -9.94
C GLN A 171 -14.27 10.87 -10.71
N TYR A 172 -15.47 10.29 -10.57
CA TYR A 172 -15.87 9.13 -11.36
C TYR A 172 -16.06 9.46 -12.85
N SER A 173 -16.54 10.66 -13.17
CA SER A 173 -16.75 11.12 -14.54
C SER A 173 -15.45 11.49 -15.28
N GLU A 174 -14.40 11.88 -14.54
CA GLU A 174 -13.09 12.22 -15.11
C GLU A 174 -12.31 10.99 -15.63
N MET A 175 -12.74 9.78 -15.28
CA MET A 175 -12.07 8.55 -15.72
C MET A 175 -12.15 8.41 -17.25
N LYS A 176 -10.99 8.30 -17.89
CA LYS A 176 -10.91 8.09 -19.34
C LYS A 176 -11.35 6.66 -19.67
N VAL A 177 -12.38 6.55 -20.50
CA VAL A 177 -12.96 5.28 -20.96
C VAL A 177 -12.94 5.21 -22.50
N PRO A 178 -12.90 4.02 -23.11
CA PRO A 178 -12.72 2.70 -22.49
C PRO A 178 -11.34 2.51 -21.86
N LEU A 179 -11.27 1.64 -20.84
CA LEU A 179 -10.01 1.27 -20.20
C LEU A 179 -9.16 0.37 -21.12
N TYR A 180 -7.86 0.32 -20.90
CA TYR A 180 -6.95 -0.61 -21.55
C TYR A 180 -6.53 -1.70 -20.57
N TYR A 181 -6.51 -2.95 -21.04
CA TYR A 181 -6.12 -4.13 -20.29
C TYR A 181 -4.82 -4.74 -20.84
N GLU A 182 -3.95 -5.13 -19.92
CA GLU A 182 -2.72 -5.89 -20.12
C GLU A 182 -2.48 -6.67 -18.82
N ASP A 183 -1.71 -7.77 -18.85
CA ASP A 183 -1.31 -8.48 -17.63
C ASP A 183 -0.56 -7.55 -16.65
N TYR A 184 -1.14 -7.36 -15.46
CA TYR A 184 -0.57 -6.56 -14.37
C TYR A 184 -0.31 -7.37 -13.09
N ASP A 185 -0.28 -8.71 -13.16
CA ASP A 185 -0.11 -9.56 -11.97
C ASP A 185 1.18 -9.30 -11.21
N GLY A 186 2.25 -8.92 -11.90
CA GLY A 186 3.50 -8.50 -11.28
C GLY A 186 3.32 -7.30 -10.35
N TRP A 187 2.58 -6.27 -10.79
CA TRP A 187 2.27 -5.09 -9.98
C TRP A 187 1.28 -5.38 -8.86
N LYS A 188 0.23 -6.16 -9.15
CA LYS A 188 -0.75 -6.63 -8.16
C LYS A 188 -0.04 -7.36 -7.01
N SER A 189 0.85 -8.29 -7.33
CA SER A 189 1.61 -9.02 -6.31
C SER A 189 2.63 -8.13 -5.58
N ALA A 190 3.32 -7.23 -6.30
CA ALA A 190 4.23 -6.26 -5.70
C ALA A 190 3.54 -5.33 -4.70
N LEU A 191 2.31 -4.90 -4.99
CA LEU A 191 1.51 -4.06 -4.08
C LEU A 191 1.07 -4.82 -2.83
N SER A 192 0.59 -6.06 -2.99
CA SER A 192 0.11 -6.89 -1.88
C SER A 192 1.13 -7.08 -0.76
N TYR A 193 2.43 -7.18 -1.09
CA TYR A 193 3.48 -7.39 -0.08
C TYR A 193 4.38 -6.17 0.17
N ALA A 194 4.27 -5.09 -0.62
CA ALA A 194 5.01 -3.85 -0.39
C ALA A 194 4.69 -3.25 1.00
N GLN A 195 3.42 -3.19 1.38
CA GLN A 195 2.98 -2.70 2.69
C GLN A 195 3.67 -3.44 3.85
N THR A 196 3.66 -4.78 3.80
CA THR A 196 4.32 -5.62 4.80
C THR A 196 5.82 -5.30 4.89
N ILE A 197 6.51 -5.20 3.76
CA ILE A 197 7.95 -4.88 3.74
C ILE A 197 8.22 -3.47 4.28
N ILE A 198 7.42 -2.48 3.90
CA ILE A 198 7.54 -1.10 4.39
C ILE A 198 7.35 -1.05 5.92
N MET A 199 6.36 -1.75 6.46
CA MET A 199 6.14 -1.84 7.91
C MET A 199 7.34 -2.49 8.62
N LEU A 200 7.92 -3.56 8.08
CA LEU A 200 9.08 -4.22 8.66
C LEU A 200 10.34 -3.34 8.59
N ILE A 201 10.55 -2.64 7.48
CA ILE A 201 11.62 -1.64 7.36
C ILE A 201 11.45 -0.58 8.45
N MET A 202 10.25 -0.05 8.64
CA MET A 202 9.97 0.96 9.65
C MET A 202 10.27 0.45 11.06
N LEU A 203 9.82 -0.76 11.41
CA LEU A 203 10.04 -1.36 12.73
C LEU A 203 11.53 -1.56 13.02
N VAL A 204 12.26 -2.14 12.06
CA VAL A 204 13.70 -2.35 12.18
C VAL A 204 14.45 -1.01 12.23
N SER A 205 14.02 -0.03 11.44
CA SER A 205 14.59 1.31 11.41
C SER A 205 14.44 2.02 12.76
N ALA A 206 13.22 2.01 13.34
CA ALA A 206 12.96 2.56 14.67
C ALA A 206 13.86 1.89 15.73
N PHE A 207 14.05 0.57 15.62
CA PHE A 207 14.94 -0.15 16.52
C PHE A 207 16.42 0.27 16.36
N LEU A 208 16.93 0.43 15.13
CA LEU A 208 18.31 0.82 14.87
C LEU A 208 18.66 2.20 15.44
N VAL A 209 17.71 3.14 15.39
CA VAL A 209 17.92 4.52 15.85
C VAL A 209 17.47 4.78 17.29
N SER A 210 16.74 3.86 17.91
CA SER A 210 16.28 3.96 19.30
C SER A 210 17.41 4.30 20.27
N GLY A 211 18.60 3.76 20.00
CA GLY A 211 19.81 3.95 20.77
C GLY A 211 20.73 5.08 20.30
N ILE A 212 20.26 6.02 19.47
CA ILE A 212 21.12 7.07 18.92
C ILE A 212 21.45 8.15 19.95
N PHE A 213 20.47 8.48 20.81
CA PHE A 213 20.62 9.42 21.93
C PHE A 213 20.75 8.71 23.27
N SER A 214 19.86 7.75 23.57
CA SER A 214 19.84 7.04 24.86
C SER A 214 21.15 6.33 25.21
N ASN A 215 21.93 5.87 24.21
CA ASN A 215 23.18 5.18 24.47
C ASN A 215 24.27 6.08 25.05
N GLU A 216 24.23 7.40 24.83
CA GLU A 216 25.21 8.29 25.48
C GLU A 216 25.03 8.28 27.01
N PHE A 217 23.79 8.22 27.46
CA PHE A 217 23.45 8.12 28.88
C PHE A 217 23.75 6.72 29.43
N SER A 218 23.38 5.67 28.69
CA SER A 218 23.64 4.28 29.10
C SER A 218 25.13 3.97 29.24
N TRP A 219 25.99 4.55 28.39
CA TRP A 219 27.43 4.37 28.45
C TRP A 219 28.13 5.39 29.36
N LYS A 220 27.38 6.28 30.02
CA LYS A 220 27.90 7.41 30.81
C LYS A 220 28.90 8.28 30.04
N SER A 221 28.77 8.32 28.71
CA SER A 221 29.58 9.14 27.81
C SER A 221 28.99 10.52 27.58
N ASP A 222 27.78 10.77 28.10
CA ASP A 222 27.05 12.04 28.04
C ASP A 222 27.83 13.20 28.67
N SER A 223 28.48 13.00 29.83
CA SER A 223 29.32 14.02 30.47
C SER A 223 30.49 14.49 29.59
N ILE A 224 31.16 13.55 28.93
CA ILE A 224 32.25 13.82 27.98
C ILE A 224 31.68 14.46 26.71
N PHE A 225 30.58 13.93 26.19
CA PHE A 225 29.96 14.44 24.97
C PHE A 225 29.52 15.89 25.15
N PHE A 226 28.77 16.20 26.22
CA PHE A 226 28.22 17.54 26.47
C PHE A 226 29.23 18.58 26.92
N SER A 227 30.38 18.17 27.49
CA SER A 227 31.48 19.08 27.85
C SER A 227 32.35 19.49 26.66
N THR A 228 32.24 18.83 25.51
CA THR A 228 32.99 19.20 24.31
C THR A 228 32.39 20.41 23.59
N LYS A 229 33.25 21.25 22.99
CA LYS A 229 32.89 22.47 22.23
C LYS A 229 31.77 22.27 21.20
N TYR A 230 31.66 21.07 20.62
CA TYR A 230 30.73 20.77 19.54
C TYR A 230 29.72 19.67 19.87
N GLY A 231 29.68 19.15 21.10
CA GLY A 231 28.80 18.04 21.46
C GLY A 231 27.32 18.41 21.33
N ARG A 232 26.91 19.49 22.01
CA ARG A 232 25.51 19.96 22.04
C ARG A 232 24.97 20.49 20.71
N ASP A 233 25.86 20.91 19.80
CA ASP A 233 25.51 21.45 18.49
C ASP A 233 25.79 20.45 17.36
N ARG A 234 27.03 20.40 16.86
CA ARG A 234 27.40 19.57 15.70
C ARG A 234 27.28 18.07 15.97
N GLY A 235 27.43 17.65 17.22
CA GLY A 235 27.23 16.26 17.65
C GLY A 235 25.78 15.84 17.50
N THR A 236 24.84 16.64 18.00
CA THR A 236 23.39 16.47 17.82
C THR A 236 23.01 16.39 16.35
N ARG A 237 23.50 17.33 15.53
CA ARG A 237 23.26 17.33 14.09
C ARG A 237 23.82 16.07 13.41
N ALA A 238 25.01 15.64 13.80
CA ALA A 238 25.63 14.45 13.25
C ALA A 238 24.83 13.17 13.57
N LYS A 239 24.22 13.08 14.76
CA LYS A 239 23.32 11.98 15.14
C LYS A 239 22.06 11.96 14.30
N ILE A 240 21.35 13.08 14.20
CA ILE A 240 20.12 13.19 13.39
C ILE A 240 20.41 12.82 11.93
N MET A 241 21.47 13.41 11.35
CA MET A 241 21.89 13.10 9.98
C MET A 241 22.29 11.63 9.81
N ALA A 242 23.01 11.04 10.77
CA ALA A 242 23.40 9.63 10.70
C ALA A 242 22.18 8.70 10.69
N GLY A 243 21.21 8.92 11.58
CA GLY A 243 20.00 8.09 11.58
C GLY A 243 19.14 8.28 10.33
N PHE A 244 19.00 9.52 9.86
CA PHE A 244 18.29 9.81 8.59
C PHE A 244 18.95 9.13 7.38
N ILE A 245 20.27 9.23 7.25
CA ILE A 245 21.03 8.60 6.15
C ILE A 245 20.91 7.07 6.22
N VAL A 246 21.10 6.47 7.41
CA VAL A 246 21.04 5.02 7.57
C VAL A 246 19.67 4.47 7.19
N ILE A 247 18.60 5.11 7.65
CA ILE A 247 17.25 4.64 7.37
C ILE A 247 16.87 4.86 5.92
N SER A 248 17.22 6.01 5.35
CA SER A 248 16.98 6.24 3.92
C SER A 248 17.70 5.21 3.06
N ALA A 249 18.96 4.90 3.38
CA ALA A 249 19.71 3.86 2.69
C ALA A 249 19.05 2.48 2.84
N ILE A 250 18.71 2.06 4.07
CA ILE A 250 18.05 0.77 4.30
C ILE A 250 16.71 0.69 3.57
N TYR A 251 15.89 1.74 3.67
CA TYR A 251 14.58 1.81 3.04
C TYR A 251 14.69 1.60 1.53
N PHE A 252 15.47 2.44 0.85
CA PHE A 252 15.59 2.36 -0.60
C PHE A 252 16.29 1.08 -1.06
N ILE A 253 17.30 0.59 -0.35
CA ILE A 253 17.95 -0.70 -0.70
C ILE A 253 16.94 -1.84 -0.60
N VAL A 254 16.20 -1.96 0.51
CA VAL A 254 15.30 -3.09 0.73
C VAL A 254 14.10 -3.04 -0.21
N ILE A 255 13.47 -1.86 -0.39
CA ILE A 255 12.32 -1.74 -1.29
C ILE A 255 12.72 -1.93 -2.75
N SER A 256 13.90 -1.46 -3.17
CA SER A 256 14.40 -1.71 -4.53
C SER A 256 14.75 -3.18 -4.74
N LEU A 257 15.40 -3.84 -3.79
CA LEU A 257 15.66 -5.28 -3.89
C LEU A 257 14.36 -6.08 -3.97
N TYR A 258 13.37 -5.75 -3.14
CA TYR A 258 12.03 -6.32 -3.21
C TYR A 258 11.40 -6.12 -4.60
N SER A 259 11.38 -4.88 -5.10
CA SER A 259 10.81 -4.52 -6.40
C SER A 259 11.48 -5.30 -7.54
N ILE A 260 12.82 -5.33 -7.55
CA ILE A 260 13.62 -5.98 -8.59
C ILE A 260 13.36 -7.48 -8.60
N VAL A 261 13.29 -8.12 -7.43
CA VAL A 261 13.05 -9.57 -7.34
C VAL A 261 11.62 -9.88 -7.78
N VAL A 262 10.61 -9.19 -7.26
CA VAL A 262 9.20 -9.51 -7.56
C VAL A 262 8.88 -9.20 -9.02
N LEU A 263 9.17 -7.99 -9.52
CA LEU A 263 8.89 -7.62 -10.90
C LEU A 263 9.83 -8.31 -11.89
N GLY A 264 11.05 -8.67 -11.48
CA GLY A 264 11.96 -9.48 -12.29
C GLY A 264 11.47 -10.91 -12.50
N CYS A 265 10.86 -11.51 -11.46
CA CYS A 265 10.29 -12.86 -11.52
C CYS A 265 8.90 -12.90 -12.15
N LEU A 266 8.05 -11.93 -11.84
CA LEU A 266 6.64 -11.88 -12.25
C LEU A 266 6.37 -10.94 -13.41
N GLY A 267 7.36 -10.26 -13.98
CA GLY A 267 7.14 -9.26 -15.03
C GLY A 267 6.79 -7.86 -14.51
N SER A 268 7.02 -6.86 -15.36
CA SER A 268 6.73 -5.45 -15.11
C SER A 268 5.74 -4.85 -16.13
N GLN A 269 5.16 -5.70 -16.99
CA GLN A 269 4.04 -5.38 -17.87
C GLN A 269 2.84 -4.84 -17.08
N GLY A 270 1.93 -4.12 -17.75
CA GLY A 270 0.68 -3.66 -17.13
C GLY A 270 0.82 -2.50 -16.14
N GLY A 271 1.99 -1.86 -16.04
CA GLY A 271 2.21 -0.73 -15.12
C GLY A 271 1.40 0.53 -15.46
N ASN A 272 1.01 0.67 -16.73
CA ASN A 272 0.16 1.77 -17.21
C ASN A 272 -1.34 1.43 -17.20
N VAL A 273 -1.71 0.20 -16.82
CA VAL A 273 -3.11 -0.19 -16.67
C VAL A 273 -3.70 0.55 -15.47
N MET A 274 -4.92 1.05 -15.63
CA MET A 274 -5.66 1.75 -14.59
C MET A 274 -6.04 0.77 -13.48
N ILE A 275 -5.90 1.17 -12.22
CA ILE A 275 -6.18 0.26 -11.10
C ILE A 275 -7.61 -0.26 -11.11
N GLN A 276 -8.55 0.51 -11.67
CA GLN A 276 -9.96 0.16 -11.80
C GLN A 276 -10.19 -1.14 -12.57
N THR A 277 -9.26 -1.63 -13.40
CA THR A 277 -9.43 -2.96 -14.03
C THR A 277 -9.40 -4.10 -13.00
N GLY A 278 -8.84 -3.87 -11.81
CA GLY A 278 -8.75 -4.86 -10.75
C GLY A 278 -9.97 -4.89 -9.84
N PHE A 279 -10.35 -6.11 -9.46
CA PHE A 279 -11.44 -6.41 -8.51
C PHE A 279 -11.45 -5.49 -7.27
N TRP A 280 -10.31 -5.34 -6.59
CA TRP A 280 -10.22 -4.58 -5.34
C TRP A 280 -10.29 -3.06 -5.51
N HIS A 281 -10.08 -2.55 -6.72
CA HIS A 281 -9.90 -1.11 -6.98
C HIS A 281 -10.95 -0.52 -7.93
N TRP A 282 -11.92 -1.30 -8.42
CA TRP A 282 -13.01 -0.83 -9.29
C TRP A 282 -13.73 0.39 -8.72
N LYS A 283 -13.93 0.42 -7.39
CA LYS A 283 -14.63 1.48 -6.65
C LYS A 283 -13.71 2.64 -6.23
N SER A 284 -12.43 2.63 -6.62
CA SER A 284 -11.54 3.74 -6.27
C SER A 284 -11.88 4.99 -7.10
N PHE A 285 -12.02 6.13 -6.44
CA PHE A 285 -12.17 7.43 -7.12
C PHE A 285 -10.82 7.99 -7.64
N TYR A 286 -9.69 7.36 -7.29
CA TYR A 286 -8.38 7.78 -7.76
C TYR A 286 -8.09 7.20 -9.15
N ASN A 287 -8.14 8.04 -10.17
CA ASN A 287 -7.84 7.66 -11.55
C ASN A 287 -6.31 7.57 -11.79
N ILE A 288 -5.68 6.51 -11.27
CA ILE A 288 -4.23 6.28 -11.38
C ILE A 288 -3.91 4.88 -11.95
N THR A 289 -2.68 4.73 -12.44
CA THR A 289 -2.17 3.44 -12.92
C THR A 289 -1.57 2.58 -11.81
N TYR A 290 -1.38 1.27 -12.05
CA TYR A 290 -0.69 0.38 -11.12
C TYR A 290 0.73 0.83 -10.77
N MET A 291 1.49 1.34 -11.74
CA MET A 291 2.83 1.90 -11.48
C MET A 291 2.73 3.14 -10.58
N GLN A 292 1.76 4.03 -10.82
CA GLN A 292 1.55 5.22 -9.99
C GLN A 292 1.15 4.83 -8.56
N LEU A 293 0.27 3.85 -8.37
CA LEU A 293 -0.10 3.31 -7.06
C LEU A 293 1.11 2.71 -6.33
N TYR A 294 1.96 1.97 -7.04
CA TYR A 294 3.19 1.43 -6.46
C TYR A 294 4.13 2.53 -5.99
N LEU A 295 4.41 3.52 -6.85
CA LEU A 295 5.24 4.67 -6.50
C LEU A 295 4.67 5.47 -5.33
N LEU A 296 3.35 5.68 -5.31
CA LEU A 296 2.64 6.35 -4.22
C LEU A 296 2.82 5.60 -2.90
N THR A 297 2.71 4.26 -2.92
CA THR A 297 2.93 3.39 -1.76
C THR A 297 4.38 3.50 -1.25
N VAL A 298 5.36 3.51 -2.14
CA VAL A 298 6.79 3.67 -1.76
C VAL A 298 7.06 5.07 -1.19
N ILE A 299 6.52 6.13 -1.81
CA ILE A 299 6.75 7.51 -1.34
C ILE A 299 6.07 7.74 0.00
N ALA A 300 4.79 7.38 0.13
CA ALA A 300 4.04 7.51 1.38
C ALA A 300 4.69 6.68 2.50
N GLY A 301 5.06 5.44 2.20
CA GLY A 301 5.72 4.55 3.16
C GLY A 301 7.07 5.11 3.65
N TYR A 302 7.84 5.76 2.77
CA TYR A 302 9.07 6.44 3.16
C TYR A 302 8.79 7.64 4.08
N ILE A 303 7.80 8.47 3.74
CA ILE A 303 7.38 9.60 4.58
C ILE A 303 6.96 9.10 5.97
N GLY A 304 6.13 8.06 6.04
CA GLY A 304 5.68 7.45 7.29
C GLY A 304 6.84 6.90 8.11
N THR A 305 7.81 6.27 7.45
CA THR A 305 9.04 5.76 8.08
C THR A 305 9.90 6.89 8.66
N VAL A 306 10.10 7.99 7.93
CA VAL A 306 10.86 9.16 8.39
C VAL A 306 10.16 9.86 9.56
N PHE A 307 8.84 9.97 9.53
CA PHE A 307 8.07 10.51 10.63
C PHE A 307 8.24 9.67 11.90
N CYS A 308 8.08 8.34 11.81
CA CYS A 308 8.25 7.43 12.93
C CYS A 308 9.69 7.43 13.48
N LEU A 309 10.67 7.56 12.59
CA LEU A 309 12.07 7.74 12.93
C LEU A 309 12.30 8.98 13.81
N PHE A 310 11.85 10.15 13.36
CA PHE A 310 12.07 11.39 14.12
C PHE A 310 11.32 11.38 15.44
N LEU A 311 10.12 10.81 15.47
CA LEU A 311 9.41 10.57 16.70
C LEU A 311 10.21 9.67 17.67
N SER A 312 10.76 8.55 17.17
CA SER A 312 11.61 7.65 17.95
C SER A 312 12.83 8.37 18.53
N MET A 313 13.49 9.20 17.73
CA MET A 313 14.63 10.00 18.18
C MET A 313 14.27 11.04 19.25
N ILE A 314 13.14 11.73 19.12
CA ILE A 314 12.64 12.67 20.15
C ILE A 314 12.40 11.94 21.46
N VAL A 315 11.72 10.78 21.40
CA VAL A 315 11.44 9.97 22.59
C VAL A 315 12.74 9.47 23.22
N SER A 316 13.70 9.00 22.42
CA SER A 316 15.03 8.58 22.89
C SER A 316 15.76 9.72 23.61
N ALA A 317 15.70 10.93 23.06
CA ALA A 317 16.33 12.12 23.65
C ALA A 317 15.67 12.55 24.96
N LYS A 318 14.34 12.44 25.07
CA LYS A 318 13.58 12.83 26.29
C LYS A 318 13.62 11.79 27.41
N THR A 319 13.56 10.51 27.06
CA THR A 319 13.38 9.42 28.04
C THR A 319 14.68 8.74 28.41
N HIS A 320 15.76 9.02 27.67
CA HIS A 320 17.06 8.36 27.81
C HIS A 320 16.98 6.83 27.70
N THR A 321 15.91 6.29 27.11
CA THR A 321 15.61 4.85 27.11
C THR A 321 15.30 4.37 25.69
N ALA A 322 16.10 3.41 25.20
CA ALA A 322 15.92 2.84 23.86
C ALA A 322 14.60 2.08 23.71
N VAL A 323 14.16 1.37 24.77
CA VAL A 323 12.90 0.61 24.75
C VAL A 323 11.71 1.53 24.49
N VAL A 324 11.57 2.60 25.27
CA VAL A 324 10.46 3.58 25.13
C VAL A 324 10.50 4.26 23.75
N ALA A 325 11.70 4.53 23.23
CA ALA A 325 11.89 5.11 21.89
C ALA A 325 11.36 4.23 20.74
N VAL A 326 11.31 2.91 20.91
CA VAL A 326 10.69 2.00 19.93
C VAL A 326 9.21 1.83 20.21
N THR A 327 8.83 1.68 21.48
CA THR A 327 7.46 1.38 21.88
C THR A 327 6.48 2.47 21.50
N ILE A 328 6.85 3.76 21.62
CA ILE A 328 5.91 4.86 21.34
C ILE A 328 5.53 4.95 19.85
N PRO A 329 6.47 5.04 18.88
CA PRO A 329 6.11 5.03 17.46
C PRO A 329 5.31 3.79 17.07
N PHE A 330 5.67 2.62 17.61
CA PHE A 330 4.91 1.39 17.41
C PHE A 330 3.47 1.51 17.94
N ALA A 331 3.29 1.93 19.19
CA ALA A 331 1.96 2.09 19.78
C ALA A 331 1.09 3.08 19.01
N ILE A 332 1.68 4.16 18.47
CA ILE A 332 0.96 5.09 17.61
C ILE A 332 0.47 4.37 16.36
N LEU A 333 1.31 3.67 15.62
CA LEU A 333 0.88 3.03 14.37
C LEU A 333 -0.23 1.98 14.55
N PHE A 334 -0.28 1.32 15.71
CA PHE A 334 -1.34 0.35 16.00
C PHE A 334 -2.56 0.96 16.69
N LEU A 335 -2.49 2.22 17.14
CA LEU A 335 -3.58 2.88 17.86
C LEU A 335 -4.92 2.83 17.10
N PRO A 336 -5.00 3.10 15.78
CA PRO A 336 -6.25 3.08 15.04
C PRO A 336 -6.97 1.73 15.10
N GLN A 337 -6.23 0.62 15.15
CA GLN A 337 -6.83 -0.71 15.23
C GLN A 337 -7.62 -0.94 16.53
N PHE A 338 -7.34 -0.16 17.58
CA PHE A 338 -8.05 -0.25 18.86
C PHE A 338 -9.18 0.77 19.00
N VAL A 339 -9.16 1.86 18.21
CA VAL A 339 -10.08 2.99 18.36
C VAL A 339 -10.94 3.26 17.11
N SER A 340 -10.82 2.44 16.07
CA SER A 340 -11.59 2.57 14.82
C SER A 340 -13.10 2.42 15.00
N ASN A 341 -13.55 1.82 16.11
CA ASN A 341 -14.98 1.64 16.41
C ASN A 341 -15.66 2.91 16.95
N PHE A 342 -14.93 4.02 17.13
CA PHE A 342 -15.49 5.27 17.62
C PHE A 342 -15.69 6.25 16.47
N ASP A 343 -16.95 6.45 16.05
CA ASP A 343 -17.31 7.29 14.90
C ASP A 343 -16.80 8.73 15.01
N CYS A 344 -16.73 9.28 16.23
CA CYS A 344 -16.21 10.63 16.48
C CYS A 344 -14.72 10.81 16.14
N LEU A 345 -13.98 9.71 15.96
CA LEU A 345 -12.55 9.73 15.61
C LEU A 345 -12.31 9.47 14.12
N SER A 346 -13.32 9.07 13.35
CA SER A 346 -13.20 8.70 11.92
C SER A 346 -12.40 9.72 11.11
N GLY A 347 -12.74 11.00 11.22
CA GLY A 347 -12.04 12.08 10.53
C GLY A 347 -10.55 12.18 10.90
N ILE A 348 -10.16 11.97 12.16
CA ILE A 348 -8.74 11.99 12.58
C ILE A 348 -8.04 10.71 12.12
N LEU A 349 -8.73 9.56 12.19
CA LEU A 349 -8.19 8.25 11.83
C LEU A 349 -7.95 8.09 10.32
N GLY A 350 -8.69 8.81 9.48
CA GLY A 350 -8.47 8.81 8.02
C GLY A 350 -7.15 9.45 7.57
N VAL A 351 -6.51 10.27 8.41
CA VAL A 351 -5.21 10.91 8.14
C VAL A 351 -4.12 10.51 9.14
N PHE A 352 -4.32 9.43 9.89
CA PHE A 352 -3.41 8.98 10.94
C PHE A 352 -2.10 8.36 10.36
N PRO A 353 -0.93 8.39 11.04
CA PRO A 353 0.34 8.05 10.38
C PRO A 353 0.47 6.60 9.89
N ASP A 354 -0.33 5.67 10.41
CA ASP A 354 -0.38 4.28 9.94
C ASP A 354 -0.89 4.19 8.50
N ARG A 355 -1.72 5.15 8.10
CA ARG A 355 -2.30 5.22 6.76
C ARG A 355 -1.24 5.41 5.68
N LEU A 356 -0.16 6.14 5.98
CA LEU A 356 0.99 6.27 5.08
C LEU A 356 1.68 4.94 4.74
N LEU A 357 1.52 3.91 5.58
CA LEU A 357 2.09 2.58 5.37
C LEU A 357 1.13 1.66 4.60
N GLN A 358 -0.15 2.05 4.42
CA GLN A 358 -1.26 1.21 3.96
C GLN A 358 -1.99 1.79 2.74
N ILE A 359 -1.27 2.53 1.88
CA ILE A 359 -1.85 3.22 0.71
C ILE A 359 -2.67 2.30 -0.19
N ASN A 360 -2.23 1.04 -0.38
CA ASN A 360 -2.93 0.08 -1.22
C ASN A 360 -4.36 -0.23 -0.73
N GLU A 361 -4.61 -0.09 0.57
CA GLU A 361 -5.94 -0.27 1.17
C GLU A 361 -6.76 1.03 1.09
N ILE A 362 -6.12 2.16 1.42
CA ILE A 362 -6.77 3.48 1.54
C ILE A 362 -7.21 4.05 0.20
N ILE A 363 -6.56 3.64 -0.89
CA ILE A 363 -6.98 4.10 -2.21
C ILE A 363 -8.43 3.67 -2.56
N ASN A 364 -8.98 2.71 -1.82
CA ASN A 364 -10.35 2.24 -1.97
C ASN A 364 -11.32 2.85 -0.95
N THR A 365 -10.87 3.72 -0.03
CA THR A 365 -11.71 4.37 0.97
C THR A 365 -12.10 5.79 0.53
N PHE A 366 -13.29 6.23 0.93
CA PHE A 366 -13.82 7.56 0.63
C PHE A 366 -13.52 8.54 1.78
N ASP A 367 -12.26 8.61 2.19
CA ASP A 367 -11.81 9.53 3.24
C ASP A 367 -11.63 10.94 2.65
N LEU A 368 -12.63 11.80 2.81
CA LEU A 368 -12.70 13.16 2.25
C LEU A 368 -12.58 14.24 3.32
N TYR A 369 -12.03 15.39 2.94
CA TYR A 369 -11.81 16.52 3.85
C TYR A 369 -12.02 17.86 3.15
N HIS A 370 -12.64 18.80 3.88
CA HIS A 370 -12.79 20.19 3.44
C HIS A 370 -11.58 21.03 3.84
N ILE A 371 -10.75 21.42 2.86
CA ILE A 371 -9.57 22.26 3.06
C ILE A 371 -9.67 23.50 2.17
N GLY A 372 -9.78 24.69 2.78
CA GLY A 372 -9.78 25.95 2.06
C GLY A 372 -10.93 26.11 1.06
N GLY A 373 -12.09 25.52 1.35
CA GLY A 373 -13.27 25.54 0.47
C GLY A 373 -13.23 24.51 -0.68
N LYS A 374 -12.24 23.61 -0.71
CA LYS A 374 -12.16 22.49 -1.65
C LYS A 374 -12.22 21.16 -0.90
N ILE A 375 -12.77 20.15 -1.55
CA ILE A 375 -12.74 18.77 -1.05
C ILE A 375 -11.50 18.08 -1.59
N VAL A 376 -10.79 17.38 -0.71
CA VAL A 376 -9.56 16.67 -1.01
C VAL A 376 -9.57 15.32 -0.30
N GLY A 377 -9.12 14.27 -0.98
CA GLY A 377 -8.94 12.95 -0.35
C GLY A 377 -7.80 12.93 0.68
N SER A 378 -7.81 11.92 1.55
CA SER A 378 -6.81 11.74 2.61
C SER A 378 -5.36 11.67 2.10
N ILE A 379 -5.11 11.04 0.95
CA ILE A 379 -3.75 10.75 0.48
C ILE A 379 -2.93 12.02 0.20
N PRO A 380 -3.38 12.98 -0.64
CA PRO A 380 -2.67 14.24 -0.84
C PRO A 380 -2.39 15.00 0.47
N ILE A 381 -3.34 14.97 1.42
CA ILE A 381 -3.22 15.64 2.71
C ILE A 381 -2.05 15.05 3.50
N MET A 382 -1.99 13.73 3.60
CA MET A 382 -0.92 13.02 4.31
C MET A 382 0.45 13.26 3.66
N LEU A 383 0.53 13.29 2.33
CA LEU A 383 1.76 13.57 1.60
C LEU A 383 2.29 15.00 1.84
N VAL A 384 1.47 15.93 2.31
CA VAL A 384 1.89 17.31 2.62
C VAL A 384 2.15 17.49 4.11
N ILE A 385 1.23 17.04 4.97
CA ILE A 385 1.30 17.27 6.42
C ILE A 385 2.48 16.53 7.04
N TYR A 386 2.70 15.26 6.72
CA TYR A 386 3.73 14.46 7.39
C TYR A 386 5.18 14.87 7.07
N PRO A 387 5.53 15.29 5.84
CA PRO A 387 6.82 15.91 5.59
C PRO A 387 7.02 17.20 6.39
N ILE A 388 6.00 18.06 6.48
CA ILE A 388 6.06 19.29 7.29
C ILE A 388 6.30 18.94 8.76
N LEU A 389 5.51 18.02 9.32
CA LEU A 389 5.68 17.56 10.70
C LEU A 389 7.07 16.98 10.94
N SER A 390 7.58 16.18 10.00
CA SER A 390 8.93 15.59 10.08
C SER A 390 10.01 16.68 10.09
N VAL A 391 9.91 17.71 9.25
CA VAL A 391 10.85 18.84 9.25
C VAL A 391 10.78 19.63 10.57
N LEU A 392 9.57 19.88 11.09
CA LEU A 392 9.36 20.59 12.36
C LEU A 392 9.89 19.80 13.58
N MET A 393 9.97 18.47 13.50
CA MET A 393 10.57 17.64 14.55
C MET A 393 12.09 17.84 14.69
N VAL A 394 12.80 18.26 13.63
CA VAL A 394 14.25 18.48 13.65
C VAL A 394 14.68 19.57 14.65
N PRO A 395 14.14 20.81 14.61
CA PRO A 395 14.48 21.82 15.61
C PRO A 395 14.02 21.42 17.02
N LEU A 396 12.92 20.68 17.14
CA LEU A 396 12.45 20.15 18.42
C LEU A 396 13.46 19.17 19.04
N MET A 397 14.01 18.24 18.25
CA MET A 397 15.08 17.33 18.69
C MET A 397 16.30 18.11 19.21
N TYR A 398 16.70 19.15 18.46
CA TYR A 398 17.82 20.00 18.85
C TYR A 398 17.55 20.71 20.18
N HIS A 399 16.35 21.27 20.35
CA HIS A 399 15.95 21.96 21.58
C HIS A 399 15.95 21.03 22.80
N VAL A 400 15.33 19.86 22.66
CA VAL A 400 15.25 18.85 23.73
C VAL A 400 16.64 18.41 24.18
N TYR A 401 17.50 18.10 23.22
CA TYR A 401 18.83 17.57 23.52
C TYR A 401 19.81 18.63 24.03
N HIS A 402 19.67 19.89 23.60
CA HIS A 402 20.46 21.00 24.13
C HIS A 402 20.11 21.32 25.59
N LYS A 403 18.83 21.19 25.97
CA LYS A 403 18.36 21.44 27.35
C LYS A 403 18.57 20.26 28.30
N THR A 404 19.13 19.15 27.83
CA THR A 404 19.38 18.00 28.70
C THR A 404 20.46 18.34 29.74
N GLU A 405 20.11 18.20 31.02
CA GLU A 405 21.03 18.32 32.14
C GLU A 405 21.77 17.01 32.37
N ILE A 406 23.06 17.11 32.70
CA ILE A 406 23.88 15.95 33.09
C ILE A 406 23.46 15.59 34.52
N LYS A 407 23.01 14.35 34.74
CA LYS A 407 22.66 13.85 36.08
C LYS A 407 23.81 13.10 36.73
#